data_AF-A0A853JA04-F1
#
_entry.id   AF-A0A853JA04-F1
#
_cell.length_a   1.000
_cell.length_b   1.000
_cell.length_c   1.000
_cell.angle_alpha   90.00
_cell.angle_beta   90.00
_cell.angle_gamma   90.00
#
_symmetry.space_group_name_H-M   'P 1'
#
loop_
_entity.id
_entity.type
_entity.pdbx_description
1 polymer ?
#
loop_
_entity_poly.entity_id
_entity_poly.type
_entity_poly.pdbx_seq_one_letter_code
_entity_poly.pdbx_strand_id
1 'polypeptide(L)'
;MGDTASKVISFQVPATKQALIDHAAEVSGMSRAEFILDAVCEKAREVLADQARFALSRQGLRRFNALLDAPLENNKAIHRLLSAPAPWER
;
A
#
# COMPACT_ATOMS: atom_id res chain seq x y z
N MET A 1 10.44 -11.90 18.92
CA MET A 1 10.12 -13.07 18.07
C MET A 1 8.61 -13.12 17.95
N GLY A 2 8.07 -12.53 16.89
CA GLY A 2 6.63 -12.42 16.67
C GLY A 2 6.03 -13.76 16.32
N ASP A 3 4.84 -14.00 16.86
CA ASP A 3 4.05 -15.23 16.74
C ASP A 3 3.76 -15.58 15.27
N THR A 4 4.43 -16.60 14.74
CA THR A 4 4.21 -17.10 13.37
C THR A 4 2.98 -18.02 13.35
N ALA A 5 1.82 -17.49 13.75
CA ALA A 5 0.58 -18.26 13.72
C ALA A 5 0.14 -18.46 12.26
N SER A 6 0.44 -19.63 11.70
CA SER A 6 -0.05 -20.04 10.38
C SER A 6 -1.56 -20.31 10.44
N LYS A 7 -2.31 -19.75 9.49
CA LYS A 7 -3.77 -19.96 9.37
C LYS A 7 -4.11 -20.46 7.97
N VAL A 8 -5.01 -21.45 7.91
CA VAL A 8 -5.52 -21.98 6.65
C VAL A 8 -6.51 -20.99 6.03
N ILE A 9 -6.32 -20.67 4.76
CA ILE A 9 -7.26 -19.88 3.96
C ILE A 9 -7.96 -20.83 2.98
N SER A 10 -9.29 -20.86 3.02
CA SER A 10 -10.11 -21.69 2.12
C SER A 10 -11.16 -20.83 1.42
N PHE A 11 -11.38 -21.08 0.13
CA PHE A 11 -12.38 -20.38 -0.67
C PHE A 11 -12.85 -21.30 -1.81
N GLN A 12 -14.09 -21.12 -2.26
CA GLN A 12 -14.62 -21.86 -3.39
C GLN A 12 -14.32 -21.13 -4.70
N VAL A 13 -13.79 -21.86 -5.67
CA VAL A 13 -13.40 -21.33 -6.97
C VAL A 13 -14.20 -22.05 -8.05
N PRO A 14 -14.87 -21.32 -8.96
CA PRO A 14 -15.48 -21.93 -10.14
C PRO A 14 -14.44 -22.69 -10.98
N ALA A 15 -14.81 -23.86 -11.51
CA ALA A 15 -13.89 -24.73 -12.26
C ALA A 15 -13.16 -24.01 -13.40
N THR A 16 -13.82 -23.07 -14.08
CA THR A 16 -13.22 -22.26 -15.15
C THR A 16 -12.08 -21.38 -14.67
N LYS A 17 -12.23 -20.74 -13.50
CA LYS A 17 -11.17 -19.93 -12.89
C LYS A 17 -10.04 -20.80 -12.36
N GLN A 18 -10.39 -21.96 -11.80
CA GLN A 18 -9.39 -22.92 -11.34
C GLN A 18 -8.50 -23.40 -12.49
N ALA A 19 -9.08 -23.78 -13.62
CA ALA A 19 -8.33 -24.22 -14.80
C ALA A 19 -7.38 -23.14 -15.33
N LEU A 20 -7.81 -21.87 -15.30
CA LEU A 20 -6.97 -20.73 -15.67
C LEU A 20 -5.78 -20.57 -14.72
N ILE A 21 -6.01 -20.66 -13.41
CA ILE A 21 -4.96 -20.55 -12.38
C ILE A 21 -3.98 -21.73 -12.49
N ASP A 22 -4.48 -22.93 -12.69
CA ASP A 22 -3.66 -24.13 -12.87
C ASP A 22 -2.71 -23.99 -14.06
N HIS A 23 -3.22 -23.51 -15.19
CA HIS A 23 -2.40 -23.25 -16.36
C HIS A 23 -1.35 -22.15 -16.13
N ALA A 24 -1.72 -21.07 -15.46
CA ALA A 24 -0.79 -19.99 -15.14
C ALA A 24 0.32 -20.45 -14.18
N ALA A 25 -0.02 -21.27 -13.18
CA ALA A 25 0.95 -21.86 -12.26
C ALA A 25 1.91 -22.80 -12.99
N GLU A 26 1.41 -23.64 -13.90
CA GLU A 26 2.21 -24.53 -14.74
C GLU A 26 3.20 -23.76 -15.61
N VAL A 27 2.74 -22.71 -16.31
CA VAL A 27 3.59 -21.83 -17.13
C VAL A 27 4.64 -21.11 -16.27
N SER A 28 4.31 -20.78 -15.03
CA SER A 28 5.21 -20.11 -14.09
C SER A 28 6.18 -21.07 -13.38
N GLY A 29 6.00 -22.39 -13.53
CA GLY A 29 6.80 -23.40 -12.84
C GLY A 29 6.60 -23.43 -11.32
N MET A 30 5.45 -22.94 -10.84
CA MET A 30 5.13 -22.79 -9.42
C MET A 30 4.03 -23.77 -9.01
N SER A 31 3.96 -24.12 -7.73
CA SER A 31 2.76 -24.79 -7.23
C SER A 31 1.56 -23.83 -7.27
N ARG A 32 0.35 -24.39 -7.39
CA ARG A 32 -0.90 -23.61 -7.36
C ARG A 32 -0.99 -22.73 -6.11
N ALA A 33 -0.58 -23.25 -4.95
CA ALA A 33 -0.66 -22.54 -3.69
C ALA A 33 0.30 -21.34 -3.65
N GLU A 34 1.54 -21.53 -4.10
CA GLU A 34 2.54 -20.46 -4.21
C GLU A 34 2.07 -19.38 -5.18
N PHE A 35 1.61 -19.77 -6.37
CA PHE A 35 1.11 -18.83 -7.38
C PHE A 35 -0.05 -17.98 -6.85
N ILE A 36 -1.03 -18.61 -6.18
CA ILE A 36 -2.16 -17.91 -5.59
C ILE A 36 -1.70 -16.95 -4.49
N LEU A 37 -0.83 -17.40 -3.59
CA LEU A 37 -0.36 -16.57 -2.47
C LEU A 37 0.41 -15.34 -2.97
N ASP A 38 1.32 -15.53 -3.92
CA ASP A 38 2.11 -14.44 -4.50
C ASP A 38 1.23 -13.43 -5.22
N ALA A 39 0.30 -13.89 -6.06
CA ALA A 39 -0.63 -13.01 -6.77
C ALA A 39 -1.53 -12.21 -5.82
N VAL A 40 -2.03 -12.85 -4.76
CA VAL A 40 -2.84 -12.17 -3.73
C VAL A 40 -2.02 -11.12 -2.98
N CYS A 41 -0.78 -11.45 -2.61
CA CYS A 41 0.12 -10.53 -1.91
C CYS A 41 0.57 -9.36 -2.80
N GLU A 42 0.82 -9.61 -4.08
CA GLU A 42 1.07 -8.56 -5.07
C GLU A 42 -0.12 -7.61 -5.16
N LYS A 43 -1.33 -8.15 -5.33
CA LYS A 43 -2.52 -7.29 -5.45
C LYS A 43 -2.81 -6.51 -4.18
N ALA A 44 -2.61 -7.12 -3.00
CA ALA A 44 -2.74 -6.43 -1.73
C ALA A 44 -1.74 -5.26 -1.63
N ARG A 45 -0.47 -5.47 -2.03
CA ARG A 45 0.54 -4.40 -2.06
C ARG A 45 0.17 -3.30 -3.05
N GLU A 46 -0.35 -3.63 -4.23
CA GLU A 46 -0.80 -2.66 -5.21
C GLU A 46 -1.91 -1.76 -4.64
N VAL A 47 -2.92 -2.37 -4.01
CA VAL A 47 -4.05 -1.63 -3.41
C VAL A 47 -3.58 -0.74 -2.26
N LEU A 48 -2.68 -1.22 -1.41
CA LEU A 48 -2.11 -0.42 -0.32
C LEU A 48 -1.20 0.71 -0.85
N ALA A 49 -0.44 0.45 -1.92
CA ALA A 49 0.41 1.46 -2.54
C ALA A 49 -0.41 2.55 -3.26
N ASP A 50 -1.56 2.19 -3.82
CA ASP A 50 -2.47 3.15 -4.45
C ASP A 50 -2.99 4.19 -3.44
N GLN A 51 -3.14 3.82 -2.16
CA GLN A 51 -3.50 4.77 -1.09
C GLN A 51 -2.40 5.80 -0.76
N ALA A 52 -1.15 5.55 -1.17
CA ALA A 52 -0.02 6.46 -0.96
C ALA A 52 0.36 7.27 -2.21
N ARG A 53 -0.31 7.03 -3.35
CA ARG A 53 0.06 7.64 -4.63
C ARG A 53 -0.86 8.81 -4.97
N PHE A 54 -0.43 10.02 -4.64
CA PHE A 54 -1.09 11.25 -5.07
C PHE A 54 -0.70 11.61 -6.51
N ALA A 55 -1.59 11.38 -7.46
CA ALA A 55 -1.38 11.84 -8.84
C ALA A 55 -1.70 13.35 -8.93
N LEU A 56 -0.68 14.18 -9.23
CA LEU A 56 -0.84 15.60 -9.48
C LEU A 56 -0.53 15.93 -10.95
N SER A 57 -1.31 16.84 -11.54
CA SER A 57 -0.95 17.42 -12.83
C SER A 57 0.35 18.23 -12.70
N ARG A 58 1.05 18.50 -13.82
CA ARG A 58 2.25 19.37 -13.81
C ARG A 58 1.99 20.73 -13.15
N GLN A 59 0.78 21.28 -13.31
CA GLN A 59 0.39 22.54 -12.65
C GLN A 59 0.15 22.35 -11.15
N GLY A 60 -0.52 21.25 -10.75
CA GLY A 60 -0.72 20.89 -9.35
C GLY A 60 0.60 20.69 -8.61
N LEU A 61 1.56 20.00 -9.25
CA LEU A 61 2.90 19.79 -8.70
C LEU A 61 3.67 21.11 -8.52
N ARG A 62 3.64 22.01 -9.51
CA ARG A 62 4.27 23.34 -9.38
C ARG A 62 3.67 24.15 -8.23
N ARG A 63 2.34 24.14 -8.10
CA ARG A 63 1.66 24.84 -7.00
C ARG A 63 2.00 24.22 -5.64
N PHE A 64 2.06 22.90 -5.56
CA PHE A 64 2.45 22.19 -4.36
C PHE A 64 3.88 22.55 -3.92
N ASN A 65 4.85 22.50 -4.85
CA ASN A 65 6.23 22.91 -4.56
C ASN A 65 6.32 24.37 -4.12
N ALA A 66 5.61 25.28 -4.79
CA ALA A 66 5.58 26.69 -4.39
C ALA A 66 5.03 26.91 -2.97
N LEU A 67 4.11 26.06 -2.51
CA LEU A 67 3.60 26.10 -1.13
C LEU A 67 4.56 25.49 -0.11
N LEU A 68 5.35 24.48 -0.51
CA LEU A 68 6.39 23.90 0.36
C LEU A 68 7.59 24.84 0.53
N ASP A 69 7.98 25.55 -0.53
CA ASP A 69 9.11 26.48 -0.53
C ASP A 69 8.75 27.84 0.09
N ALA A 70 7.45 28.13 0.25
CA ALA A 70 7.00 29.38 0.86
C ALA A 70 7.40 29.41 2.34
N PRO A 71 7.98 30.53 2.83
CA PRO A 71 8.24 30.67 4.25
C PRO A 71 6.93 30.56 5.03
N LEU A 72 6.95 29.81 6.12
CA LEU A 72 5.81 29.74 7.04
C LEU A 72 5.58 31.15 7.58
N GLU A 73 4.54 31.83 7.07
CA GLU A 73 4.07 33.09 7.65
C GLU A 73 3.84 32.88 9.15
N ASN A 74 4.08 33.92 9.96
CA ASN A 74 3.98 33.89 11.42
C ASN A 74 2.55 33.52 11.88
N ASN A 75 2.24 32.23 11.81
CA ASN A 75 0.95 31.66 12.12
C ASN A 75 1.03 31.06 13.51
N LYS A 76 0.34 31.73 14.45
CA LYS A 76 0.29 31.33 15.86
C LYS A 76 -0.15 29.86 16.05
N ALA A 77 -0.98 29.33 15.14
CA ALA A 77 -1.42 27.93 15.19
C ALA A 77 -0.29 26.94 14.84
N ILE A 78 0.56 27.27 13.85
CA ILE A 78 1.70 26.41 13.45
C ILE A 78 2.74 26.38 14.57
N HIS A 79 3.07 27.54 15.17
CA HIS A 79 3.99 27.58 16.31
C HIS A 79 3.48 26.76 17.49
N ARG A 80 2.17 26.83 17.79
CA ARG A 80 1.55 26.02 18.84
C ARG A 80 1.62 24.52 18.53
N LEU A 81 1.45 24.12 17.27
CA LEU A 81 1.54 22.71 16.85
C LEU A 81 2.98 22.18 16.96
N LEU A 82 3.97 22.94 16.47
CA LEU A 82 5.38 22.53 16.52
C LEU A 82 5.97 22.54 17.94
N SER A 83 5.39 23.33 18.85
CA SER A 83 5.79 23.39 20.26
C SER A 83 5.09 22.34 21.13
N ALA A 84 4.13 21.59 20.57
CA ALA A 84 3.47 20.52 21.30
C ALA A 84 4.39 19.29 21.36
N PRO A 85 4.54 18.66 22.54
CA PRO A 85 5.33 17.44 22.67
C PRO A 85 4.75 16.34 21.78
N ALA A 86 5.62 15.55 21.16
CA ALA A 86 5.16 14.56 20.21
C ALA A 86 4.38 13.44 20.94
N PRO A 87 3.27 12.93 20.36
CA PRO A 87 2.41 11.93 21.03
C PRO A 87 3.11 10.63 21.43
N TRP A 88 4.31 10.35 20.88
CA TRP A 88 5.11 9.15 21.11
C TRP A 88 6.30 9.37 22.06
N GLU A 89 6.49 10.58 22.59
CA GLU A 89 7.48 10.85 23.66
C GLU A 89 6.92 10.54 25.07
N ARG A 90 5.86 9.73 25.13
CA ARG A 90 5.25 9.21 26.36
C ARG A 90 5.33 7.70 26.43
#